data_AF-A0A836RCC0-F1
#
_entry.id   AF-A0A836RCC0-F1
#
_cell.length_a   1.000
_cell.length_b   1.000
_cell.length_c   1.000
_cell.angle_alpha   90.00
_cell.angle_beta   90.00
_cell.angle_gamma   90.00
#
_symmetry.space_group_name_H-M   'P 1'
#
loop_
_entity.id
_entity.type
_entity.pdbx_description
1 polymer ?
#
loop_
_entity_poly.entity_id
_entity_poly.type
_entity_poly.pdbx_seq_one_letter_code
_entity_poly.pdbx_strand_id
1 'polypeptide(L)'
;MRKLMGFVVAGFLVTSVTVAMAAEKKAKPAKPTPDAVGAGVVPLYPCVKYKDLDNIAPCAVPKIVQVLDPCQPVCDPCKPCCKPAPRCVNVQICVPQTCCPPKVVCRRGGKYVKYDYGKYAVEIRVKRGYIEVDYDD
;
A
#
# COMPACT_ATOMS: atom_id res chain seq x y z
N MET A 1 -23.24 81.45 -13.77
CA MET A 1 -22.65 81.62 -12.43
C MET A 1 -22.25 80.23 -11.93
N ARG A 2 -20.95 79.92 -11.94
CA ARG A 2 -20.17 79.57 -10.73
C ARG A 2 -20.95 78.73 -9.71
N LYS A 3 -20.56 77.47 -9.51
CA LYS A 3 -19.85 77.01 -8.30
C LYS A 3 -19.85 75.48 -8.15
N LEU A 4 -18.66 74.99 -7.76
CA LEU A 4 -18.36 73.93 -6.79
C LEU A 4 -18.78 72.49 -7.12
N MET A 5 -17.81 71.60 -7.36
CA MET A 5 -17.06 70.82 -6.34
C MET A 5 -17.95 69.79 -5.64
N GLY A 6 -17.66 68.52 -5.92
CA GLY A 6 -18.26 67.37 -5.25
C GLY A 6 -17.57 66.09 -5.69
N PHE A 7 -16.30 65.94 -5.32
CA PHE A 7 -15.59 64.67 -5.37
C PHE A 7 -16.29 63.68 -4.44
N VAL A 8 -16.92 62.64 -4.98
CA VAL A 8 -17.31 61.45 -4.21
C VAL A 8 -16.39 60.31 -4.63
N VAL A 9 -15.44 60.02 -3.75
CA VAL A 9 -14.58 58.85 -3.78
C VAL A 9 -15.45 57.64 -3.44
N ALA A 10 -15.94 56.93 -4.45
CA ALA A 10 -16.58 55.63 -4.27
C ALA A 10 -15.48 54.56 -4.27
N GLY A 11 -15.21 54.01 -3.08
CA GLY A 11 -14.22 52.97 -2.85
C GLY A 11 -14.49 51.73 -3.68
N PHE A 12 -13.55 51.39 -4.55
CA PHE A 12 -13.52 50.14 -5.28
C PHE A 12 -12.49 49.24 -4.59
N LEU A 13 -12.96 48.47 -3.60
CA LEU A 13 -12.16 47.44 -2.93
C LEU A 13 -12.05 46.24 -3.88
N VAL A 14 -11.08 46.28 -4.80
CA VAL A 14 -10.66 45.10 -5.57
C VAL A 14 -9.80 44.25 -4.65
N THR A 15 -10.40 43.29 -3.97
CA THR A 15 -9.63 42.18 -3.39
C THR A 15 -9.38 41.18 -4.51
N SER A 16 -8.30 41.40 -5.27
CA SER A 16 -7.74 40.39 -6.18
C SER A 16 -7.17 39.25 -5.34
N VAL A 17 -7.94 38.18 -5.21
CA VAL A 17 -7.47 36.92 -4.65
C VAL A 17 -6.53 36.28 -5.66
N THR A 18 -5.23 36.48 -5.49
CA THR A 18 -4.20 35.68 -6.17
C THR A 18 -4.05 34.37 -5.42
N VAL A 19 -4.74 33.32 -5.86
CA VAL A 19 -4.39 31.95 -5.44
C VAL A 19 -3.13 31.57 -6.20
N ALA A 20 -1.99 31.63 -5.50
CA ALA A 20 -0.74 31.08 -5.99
C ALA A 20 -0.90 29.56 -6.19
N MET A 21 -0.68 29.11 -7.42
CA MET A 21 -0.51 27.71 -7.77
C MET A 21 0.75 27.19 -7.06
N ALA A 22 0.58 26.64 -5.85
CA ALA A 22 1.62 25.88 -5.19
C ALA A 22 1.82 24.59 -5.97
N ALA A 23 2.94 24.54 -6.70
CA ALA A 23 3.46 23.33 -7.31
C ALA A 23 3.67 22.28 -6.21
N GLU A 24 2.72 21.34 -6.12
CA GLU A 24 2.88 20.12 -5.35
C GLU A 24 4.06 19.36 -5.95
N LYS A 25 5.19 19.43 -5.26
CA LYS A 25 6.34 18.58 -5.54
C LYS A 25 5.85 17.15 -5.38
N LYS A 26 5.70 16.43 -6.50
CA LYS A 26 5.45 14.99 -6.53
C LYS A 26 6.48 14.28 -5.65
N ALA A 27 6.11 14.00 -4.41
CA ALA A 27 6.84 13.10 -3.56
C ALA A 27 6.61 11.70 -4.13
N LYS A 28 7.60 11.21 -4.86
CA LYS A 28 7.69 9.82 -5.29
C LYS A 28 7.46 8.93 -4.05
N PRO A 29 6.57 7.93 -4.08
CA PRO A 29 6.38 7.05 -2.93
C PRO A 29 7.71 6.41 -2.58
N ALA A 30 8.15 6.66 -1.35
CA ALA A 30 9.35 6.04 -0.81
C ALA A 30 9.11 4.53 -0.81
N LYS A 31 9.92 3.82 -1.59
CA LYS A 31 10.06 2.36 -1.51
C LYS A 31 10.20 2.00 -0.02
N PRO A 32 9.48 0.98 0.51
CA PRO A 32 9.58 0.63 1.92
C PRO A 32 11.04 0.30 2.26
N THR A 33 11.71 1.23 2.94
CA THR A 33 12.94 0.95 3.68
C THR A 33 12.54 0.31 5.00
N PRO A 34 13.28 -0.72 5.46
CA PRO A 34 13.03 -1.36 6.75
C PRO A 34 13.48 -0.42 7.87
N ASP A 35 12.65 0.58 8.20
CA ASP A 35 12.90 1.45 9.35
C ASP A 35 12.45 0.76 10.63
N ALA A 36 13.42 0.65 11.54
CA ALA A 36 13.42 -0.16 12.73
C ALA A 36 12.51 0.39 13.84
N VAL A 37 11.64 -0.47 14.37
CA VAL A 37 11.04 -0.33 15.71
C VAL A 37 11.52 -1.52 16.53
N GLY A 38 12.31 -1.27 17.58
CA GLY A 38 12.98 -2.31 18.35
C GLY A 38 12.04 -3.12 19.24
N ALA A 39 11.77 -4.38 18.86
CA ALA A 39 11.42 -5.50 19.73
C ALA A 39 11.38 -6.79 18.89
N GLY A 40 12.55 -7.44 18.73
CA GLY A 40 12.69 -8.67 17.93
C GLY A 40 12.53 -8.41 16.43
N VAL A 41 13.63 -8.36 15.69
CA VAL A 41 13.58 -8.25 14.22
C VAL A 41 12.88 -9.49 13.68
N VAL A 42 11.60 -9.36 13.29
CA VAL A 42 10.87 -10.44 12.62
C VAL A 42 11.51 -10.58 11.23
N PRO A 43 12.14 -11.73 10.91
CA PRO A 43 12.81 -11.90 9.63
C PRO A 43 11.77 -11.90 8.51
N LEU A 44 11.92 -10.96 7.58
CA LEU A 44 11.14 -10.91 6.36
C LEU A 44 11.75 -11.84 5.30
N TYR A 45 10.90 -12.42 4.47
CA TYR A 45 11.33 -13.25 3.36
C TYR A 45 12.06 -12.38 2.32
N PRO A 46 13.28 -12.75 1.87
CA PRO A 46 14.08 -11.88 1.00
C PRO A 46 13.57 -11.84 -0.45
N CYS A 47 12.98 -12.93 -0.95
CA CYS A 47 12.60 -13.06 -2.36
C CYS A 47 11.15 -12.62 -2.61
N VAL A 48 10.86 -11.34 -2.38
CA VAL A 48 9.55 -10.74 -2.65
C VAL A 48 9.64 -9.80 -3.85
N LYS A 49 8.70 -9.96 -4.79
CA LYS A 49 8.52 -9.08 -5.95
C LYS A 49 7.25 -8.28 -5.76
N TYR A 50 7.38 -6.95 -5.81
CA TYR A 50 6.24 -6.04 -5.75
C TYR A 50 5.90 -5.55 -7.15
N LYS A 51 4.62 -5.57 -7.49
CA LYS A 51 4.04 -5.07 -8.73
C LYS A 51 3.09 -3.91 -8.43
N ASP A 52 2.91 -3.04 -9.43
CA ASP A 52 1.90 -1.97 -9.43
C ASP A 52 1.98 -1.08 -8.18
N LEU A 53 3.21 -0.68 -7.83
CA LEU A 53 3.51 0.15 -6.65
C LEU A 53 2.83 1.54 -6.69
N ASP A 54 2.39 1.97 -7.86
CA ASP A 54 1.59 3.17 -8.11
C ASP A 54 0.14 3.04 -7.62
N ASN A 55 -0.37 1.81 -7.47
CA ASN A 55 -1.70 1.52 -6.93
C ASN A 55 -1.71 1.43 -5.39
N ILE A 56 -0.59 1.72 -4.74
CA ILE A 56 -0.54 1.78 -3.28
C ILE A 56 -1.36 2.99 -2.80
N ALA A 57 -2.32 2.72 -1.91
CA ALA A 57 -3.18 3.74 -1.33
C ALA A 57 -2.39 4.93 -0.73
N PRO A 58 -2.90 6.17 -0.85
CA PRO A 58 -2.32 7.31 -0.18
C PRO A 58 -2.36 7.08 1.34
N CYS A 59 -1.23 7.34 2.01
CA CYS A 59 -1.03 7.10 3.44
C CYS A 59 -1.08 5.61 3.86
N ALA A 60 -0.66 4.69 3.00
CA ALA A 60 -0.56 3.28 3.35
C ALA A 60 0.44 3.01 4.49
N VAL A 61 0.07 2.11 5.40
CA VAL A 61 0.90 1.68 6.55
C VAL A 61 1.47 0.31 6.28
N PRO A 62 2.75 0.07 6.62
CA PRO A 62 3.33 -1.27 6.54
C PRO A 62 2.67 -2.24 7.52
N LYS A 63 2.31 -3.41 7.02
CA LYS A 63 1.75 -4.53 7.79
C LYS A 63 2.49 -5.81 7.44
N ILE A 64 2.93 -6.54 8.46
CA ILE A 64 3.55 -7.86 8.30
C ILE A 64 2.44 -8.91 8.23
N VAL A 65 2.50 -9.76 7.21
CA VAL A 65 1.57 -10.86 6.99
C VAL A 65 2.34 -12.18 6.86
N GLN A 66 1.73 -13.26 7.33
CA GLN A 66 2.28 -14.60 7.20
C GLN A 66 1.69 -15.27 5.96
N VAL A 67 2.57 -15.78 5.11
CA VAL A 67 2.21 -16.46 3.87
C VAL A 67 2.99 -17.74 3.72
N LEU A 68 2.46 -18.65 2.91
CA LEU A 68 3.05 -19.95 2.70
C LEU A 68 4.47 -19.83 2.10
N ASP A 69 5.41 -20.61 2.63
CA ASP A 69 6.79 -20.62 2.17
C ASP A 69 6.87 -21.10 0.71
N PRO A 70 7.35 -20.26 -0.23
CA PRO A 70 7.52 -20.63 -1.64
C PRO A 70 8.59 -21.71 -1.86
N CYS A 71 9.45 -21.95 -0.86
CA CYS A 71 10.52 -22.94 -0.88
C CYS A 71 10.15 -24.25 -0.15
N GLN A 72 8.91 -24.40 0.32
CA GLN A 72 8.50 -25.62 1.01
C GLN A 72 8.64 -26.87 0.10
N PRO A 73 9.03 -28.02 0.67
CA PRO A 73 9.12 -29.26 -0.09
C PRO A 73 7.74 -29.61 -0.66
N VAL A 74 7.68 -29.76 -1.98
CA VAL A 74 6.49 -30.30 -2.65
C VAL A 74 6.35 -31.75 -2.20
N CYS A 75 5.16 -32.12 -1.72
CA CYS A 75 4.89 -33.48 -1.28
C CYS A 75 5.27 -34.47 -2.39
N ASP A 76 6.09 -35.47 -2.05
CA ASP A 76 6.39 -36.56 -2.96
C ASP A 76 5.09 -37.34 -3.23
N PRO A 77 4.60 -37.41 -4.48
CA PRO A 77 3.38 -38.15 -4.81
C PRO A 77 3.49 -39.64 -4.48
N CYS A 78 4.71 -40.19 -4.37
CA CYS A 78 4.95 -41.58 -3.99
C CYS A 78 4.95 -41.80 -2.46
N LYS A 79 4.90 -40.75 -1.63
CA LYS A 79 4.85 -40.84 -0.15
C LYS A 79 3.82 -39.87 0.45
N PRO A 80 2.51 -40.10 0.20
CA PRO A 80 1.44 -39.20 0.61
C PRO A 80 1.27 -39.03 2.12
N CYS A 81 1.82 -39.96 2.93
CA CYS A 81 1.74 -39.96 4.39
C CYS A 81 2.80 -39.06 5.05
N CYS A 82 3.85 -38.67 4.32
CA CYS A 82 4.97 -37.89 4.84
C CYS A 82 4.87 -36.43 4.39
N LYS A 83 3.67 -35.81 4.45
CA LYS A 83 3.53 -34.40 4.12
C LYS A 83 4.21 -33.57 5.21
N PRO A 84 5.27 -32.81 4.90
CA PRO A 84 5.83 -31.88 5.86
C PRO A 84 4.77 -30.84 6.23
N ALA A 85 4.75 -30.42 7.50
CA ALA A 85 3.87 -29.36 7.95
C ALA A 85 4.11 -28.09 7.10
N PRO A 86 3.04 -27.37 6.70
CA PRO A 86 3.18 -26.17 5.91
C PRO A 86 4.00 -25.14 6.69
N ARG A 87 5.05 -24.62 6.05
CA ARG A 87 5.89 -23.56 6.61
C ARG A 87 5.36 -22.21 6.14
N CYS A 88 5.42 -21.21 7.01
CA CYS A 88 5.05 -19.85 6.67
C CYS A 88 6.27 -18.93 6.79
N VAL A 89 6.31 -17.90 5.96
CA VAL A 89 7.29 -16.82 5.98
C VAL A 89 6.59 -15.48 6.13
N ASN A 90 7.30 -14.50 6.68
CA ASN A 90 6.76 -13.16 6.88
C ASN A 90 7.02 -12.29 5.66
N VAL A 91 6.00 -11.57 5.20
CA VAL A 91 6.09 -10.59 4.12
C VAL A 91 5.50 -9.28 4.61
N GLN A 92 6.12 -8.17 4.24
CA GLN A 92 5.61 -6.84 4.53
C GLN A 92 4.81 -6.32 3.32
N ILE A 93 3.58 -5.90 3.55
CA ILE A 93 2.70 -5.26 2.58
C ILE A 93 2.29 -3.87 3.05
N CYS A 94 1.97 -2.96 2.14
CA CYS A 94 1.44 -1.64 2.46
C CYS A 94 -0.08 -1.64 2.31
N VAL A 95 -0.81 -1.25 3.35
CA VAL A 95 -2.28 -1.32 3.35
C VAL A 95 -2.89 0.01 3.77
N PRO A 96 -4.07 0.38 3.24
CA PRO A 96 -4.74 1.61 3.64
C PRO A 96 -5.09 1.56 5.14
N GLN A 97 -5.04 2.73 5.79
CA GLN A 97 -5.59 2.88 7.14
C GLN A 97 -7.11 2.89 7.05
N THR A 98 -7.74 1.75 7.32
CA THR A 98 -9.20 1.63 7.38
C THR A 98 -9.62 1.20 8.79
N CYS A 99 -10.74 1.72 9.27
CA CYS A 99 -11.34 1.25 10.52
C CYS A 99 -11.97 -0.15 10.36
N CYS A 100 -12.37 -0.51 9.14
CA CYS A 100 -12.93 -1.82 8.83
C CYS A 100 -11.82 -2.84 8.55
N PRO A 101 -11.95 -4.09 9.04
CA PRO A 101 -11.03 -5.16 8.65
C PRO A 101 -11.20 -5.48 7.16
N PRO A 102 -10.12 -5.85 6.45
CA PRO A 102 -10.21 -6.26 5.06
C PRO A 102 -10.97 -7.58 4.93
N LYS A 103 -11.63 -7.75 3.80
CA LYS A 103 -12.12 -9.07 3.39
C LYS A 103 -10.94 -9.89 2.90
N VAL A 104 -10.63 -10.98 3.60
CA VAL A 104 -9.51 -11.86 3.26
C VAL A 104 -10.02 -13.08 2.51
N VAL A 105 -9.50 -13.31 1.31
CA VAL A 105 -9.84 -14.47 0.48
C VAL A 105 -8.59 -15.31 0.27
N CYS A 106 -8.60 -16.52 0.83
CA CYS A 106 -7.55 -17.52 0.60
C CYS A 106 -8.00 -18.52 -0.46
N ARG A 107 -7.14 -18.81 -1.44
CA ARG A 107 -7.40 -19.81 -2.49
C ARG A 107 -6.19 -20.71 -2.68
N ARG A 108 -6.39 -21.82 -3.40
CA ARG A 108 -5.31 -22.75 -3.81
C ARG A 108 -4.47 -23.26 -2.64
N GLY A 109 -5.10 -23.56 -1.51
CA GLY A 109 -4.42 -24.06 -0.31
C GLY A 109 -3.42 -23.07 0.30
N GLY A 110 -3.75 -21.77 0.27
CA GLY A 110 -2.91 -20.71 0.86
C GLY A 110 -1.83 -20.16 -0.07
N LYS A 111 -1.73 -20.64 -1.31
CA LYS A 111 -0.81 -20.09 -2.33
C LYS A 111 -1.29 -18.76 -2.91
N TYR A 112 -2.56 -18.43 -2.72
CA TYR A 112 -3.15 -17.16 -3.12
C TYR A 112 -3.89 -16.57 -1.94
N VAL A 113 -3.57 -15.33 -1.59
CA VAL A 113 -4.24 -14.57 -0.53
C VAL A 113 -4.56 -13.18 -1.09
N LYS A 114 -5.84 -12.79 -1.08
CA LYS A 114 -6.27 -11.43 -1.43
C LYS A 114 -6.77 -10.72 -0.18
N TYR A 115 -6.22 -9.53 0.08
CA TYR A 115 -6.71 -8.60 1.09
C TYR A 115 -7.48 -7.50 0.37
N ASP A 116 -8.80 -7.50 0.52
CA ASP A 116 -9.69 -6.54 -0.12
C ASP A 116 -10.16 -5.49 0.90
N TYR A 117 -9.78 -4.24 0.67
CA TYR A 117 -10.12 -3.06 1.47
C TYR A 117 -11.20 -2.19 0.80
N GLY A 118 -11.91 -2.74 -0.19
CA GLY A 118 -12.97 -2.05 -0.94
C GLY A 118 -12.45 -1.34 -2.19
N LYS A 119 -11.73 -0.23 -2.01
CA LYS A 119 -11.10 0.54 -3.13
C LYS A 119 -9.66 0.15 -3.42
N TYR A 120 -9.09 -0.73 -2.62
CA TYR A 120 -7.72 -1.18 -2.76
C TYR A 120 -7.68 -2.64 -2.41
N ALA A 121 -6.96 -3.41 -3.20
CA ALA A 121 -6.73 -4.82 -2.99
C ALA A 121 -5.24 -5.11 -3.04
N VAL A 122 -4.80 -6.00 -2.16
CA VAL A 122 -3.44 -6.56 -2.19
C VAL A 122 -3.55 -8.04 -2.46
N GLU A 123 -3.06 -8.48 -3.62
CA GLU A 123 -3.00 -9.89 -3.97
C GLU A 123 -1.59 -10.45 -3.71
N ILE A 124 -1.50 -11.49 -2.90
CA ILE A 124 -0.27 -12.19 -2.61
C ILE A 124 -0.31 -13.56 -3.27
N ARG A 125 0.67 -13.82 -4.14
CA ARG A 125 0.80 -15.03 -4.93
C ARG A 125 2.11 -15.71 -4.59
N VAL A 126 2.02 -16.91 -4.03
CA VAL A 126 3.18 -17.76 -3.77
C VAL A 126 3.54 -18.48 -5.06
N LYS A 127 4.73 -18.18 -5.58
CA LYS A 127 5.32 -18.80 -6.77
C LYS A 127 6.48 -19.69 -6.33
N ARG A 128 6.97 -20.56 -7.22
CA ARG A 128 8.11 -21.42 -6.89
C ARG A 128 9.37 -20.55 -6.73
N GLY A 129 9.88 -20.44 -5.51
CA GLY A 129 11.10 -19.70 -5.17
C GLY A 129 10.96 -18.18 -4.95
N TYR A 130 9.76 -17.59 -5.06
CA TYR A 130 9.53 -16.19 -4.72
C TYR A 130 8.06 -15.92 -4.40
N ILE A 131 7.81 -14.78 -3.76
CA ILE A 131 6.46 -14.29 -3.46
C ILE A 131 6.20 -13.05 -4.32
N GLU A 132 5.05 -13.00 -4.95
CA GLU A 132 4.60 -11.85 -5.72
C GLU A 132 3.50 -11.13 -4.92
N VAL A 133 3.68 -9.83 -4.71
CA VAL A 133 2.70 -8.93 -4.09
C VAL A 133 2.26 -7.94 -5.16
N ASP A 134 0.96 -7.91 -5.41
CA ASP A 134 0.32 -7.13 -6.46
C ASP A 134 -0.68 -6.16 -5.83
N TYR A 135 -0.62 -4.88 -6.20
CA TYR A 135 -1.50 -3.84 -5.68
C TYR A 135 -2.52 -3.43 -6.76
N ASP A 136 -3.80 -3.48 -6.43
CA ASP A 136 -4.95 -3.35 -7.35
C ASP A 136 -5.92 -2.29 -6.77
N ASP A 137 -6.53 -1.42 -7.60
CA ASP A 137 -7.34 -0.26 -7.22
C ASP A 137 -8.80 -0.28 -7.77
#